data_AF-A0A401QPK3-F1
#
_entry.id   AF-A0A401QPK3-F1
#
_cell.length_a   1.000
_cell.length_b   1.000
_cell.length_c   1.000
_cell.angle_alpha   90.00
_cell.angle_beta   90.00
_cell.angle_gamma   90.00
#
_symmetry.space_group_name_H-M   'P 1'
#
loop_
_entity.id
_entity.type
_entity.pdbx_description
1 polymer ?
#
loop_
_entity_poly.entity_id
_entity_poly.type
_entity_poly.pdbx_seq_one_letter_code
_entity_poly.pdbx_strand_id
1 'polypeptide(L)' 'MDPSVTLWQFLLQLLEEKQSEDLITWTSNLGEFKLLDAEKVARLWGLRKNKTNMNYDKLSRALRYYYDK' A
#
# COMPACT_ATOMS: atom_id res chain seq x y z
N MET A 1 12.83 8.38 -7.64
CA MET A 1 11.93 7.80 -6.63
C MET A 1 12.66 7.78 -5.30
N ASP A 2 12.02 8.30 -4.25
CA ASP A 2 12.63 8.40 -2.92
C ASP A 2 12.71 7.02 -2.23
N PRO A 3 13.91 6.49 -1.93
CA PRO A 3 14.08 5.22 -1.25
C PRO A 3 13.63 5.27 0.23
N SER A 4 13.47 6.45 0.80
CA SER A 4 13.05 6.66 2.19
C SER A 4 11.53 6.54 2.41
N VAL A 5 10.75 6.40 1.33
CA VAL A 5 9.29 6.28 1.41
C VAL A 5 8.86 5.18 2.39
N THR A 6 7.92 5.51 3.26
CA THR A 6 7.26 4.58 4.19
C THR A 6 6.06 3.90 3.54
N LEU A 7 5.58 2.81 4.12
CA LEU A 7 4.44 2.07 3.56
C LEU A 7 3.17 2.93 3.52
N TRP A 8 2.87 3.72 4.57
CA TRP A 8 1.66 4.53 4.59
C TRP A 8 1.68 5.65 3.54
N GLN A 9 2.84 6.29 3.33
CA GLN A 9 3.01 7.29 2.27
C GLN A 9 2.82 6.68 0.87
N PHE A 10 3.31 5.47 0.67
CA PHE A 10 3.12 4.74 -0.57
C PHE A 10 1.64 4.40 -0.82
N LEU A 11 0.92 3.93 0.20
CA LEU A 11 -0.52 3.62 0.07
C LEU A 11 -1.33 4.89 -0.18
N LEU A 12 -1.01 5.99 0.50
CA LEU A 12 -1.64 7.28 0.26
C LEU A 12 -1.43 7.76 -1.18
N GLN A 13 -0.22 7.63 -1.71
CA GLN A 13 0.05 7.97 -3.11
C GLN A 13 -0.80 7.12 -4.07
N LEU A 14 -0.91 5.81 -3.85
CA LEU A 14 -1.78 4.97 -4.70
C LEU A 14 -3.24 5.39 -4.61
N LEU A 15 -3.71 5.81 -3.43
CA LEU A 15 -5.07 6.31 -3.22
C LEU A 15 -5.36 7.66 -3.90
N GLU A 16 -4.33 8.44 -4.21
CA GLU A 16 -4.44 9.71 -4.96
C GLU A 16 -4.40 9.51 -6.48
N GLU A 17 -3.86 8.38 -6.94
CA GLU A 17 -3.72 8.05 -8.36
C GLU A 17 -4.99 7.39 -8.91
N LYS A 18 -5.74 8.09 -9.79
CA LYS A 18 -6.95 7.54 -10.44
C LYS A 18 -6.73 6.21 -11.18
N GLN A 19 -5.51 5.95 -11.63
CA GLN A 19 -5.15 4.71 -12.33
C GLN A 19 -5.06 3.49 -11.40
N SER A 20 -5.03 3.72 -10.09
CA SER A 20 -4.89 2.69 -9.05
C SER A 20 -6.22 2.41 -8.33
N GLU A 21 -7.34 3.00 -8.78
CA GLU A 21 -8.67 2.83 -8.18
C GLU A 21 -9.15 1.37 -8.21
N ASP A 22 -8.66 0.54 -9.15
CA ASP A 22 -8.91 -0.90 -9.22
C ASP A 22 -8.09 -1.71 -8.21
N LEU A 23 -7.07 -1.10 -7.59
CA LEU A 23 -6.14 -1.73 -6.64
C LEU A 23 -6.45 -1.38 -5.20
N ILE A 24 -6.71 -0.09 -4.96
CA ILE A 24 -6.91 0.48 -3.63
C ILE A 24 -7.83 1.68 -3.76
N THR A 25 -8.81 1.79 -2.86
CA THR A 25 -9.80 2.88 -2.91
C THR A 25 -10.22 3.32 -1.53
N TRP A 26 -10.61 4.58 -1.39
CA TRP A 26 -11.25 5.10 -0.19
C TRP A 26 -12.66 4.51 -0.07
N THR A 27 -13.00 4.03 1.12
CA THR A 27 -14.35 3.56 1.45
C THR A 27 -15.13 4.58 2.27
N SER A 28 -14.44 5.56 2.88
CA SER A 28 -15.06 6.69 3.55
C SER A 28 -14.17 7.94 3.51
N ASN A 29 -14.76 9.09 3.86
CA ASN A 29 -14.04 10.36 4.00
C ASN A 29 -13.23 10.45 5.31
N LEU A 30 -13.26 9.41 6.16
CA LEU A 30 -12.57 9.38 7.45
C LEU A 30 -11.24 8.61 7.39
N GLY A 31 -10.65 8.48 6.20
CA GLY A 31 -9.39 7.78 6.02
C GLY A 31 -9.51 6.25 6.01
N GLU A 32 -10.72 5.72 5.88
CA GLU A 32 -10.94 4.28 5.67
C GLU A 32 -10.74 3.94 4.19
N PHE A 33 -9.93 2.92 3.91
CA PHE A 33 -9.66 2.43 2.57
C PHE A 33 -9.71 0.92 2.51
N LYS A 34 -9.83 0.39 1.30
CA LYS A 34 -9.81 -1.04 1.01
C LYS A 34 -8.82 -1.36 -0.09
N LEU A 35 -8.06 -2.44 0.10
CA LEU A 35 -7.28 -3.08 -0.96
C LEU A 35 -8.22 -3.99 -1.78
N LEU A 36 -8.43 -3.64 -3.04
CA LEU A 36 -9.21 -4.43 -4.00
C LEU A 36 -8.37 -5.56 -4.61
N ASP A 37 -7.10 -5.27 -4.93
CA ASP A 37 -6.10 -6.26 -5.36
C ASP A 37 -4.85 -6.14 -4.45
N ALA A 38 -4.92 -6.82 -3.32
CA ALA A 38 -3.91 -6.74 -2.27
C ALA A 38 -2.54 -7.29 -2.74
N GLU A 39 -2.51 -8.31 -3.59
CA GLU A 39 -1.27 -8.88 -4.11
C GLU A 39 -0.61 -7.94 -5.13
N LYS A 40 -1.37 -7.31 -6.02
CA LYS A 40 -0.82 -6.33 -6.96
C LYS A 40 -0.28 -5.10 -6.22
N VAL A 41 -0.97 -4.60 -5.18
CA VAL A 41 -0.45 -3.54 -4.30
C VAL A 41 0.87 -3.96 -3.64
N ALA A 42 0.96 -5.19 -3.13
CA ALA A 42 2.18 -5.70 -2.53
C ALA A 42 3.34 -5.82 -3.54
N ARG A 43 3.06 -6.24 -4.77
CA ARG A 43 4.07 -6.25 -5.85
C ARG A 43 4.57 -4.85 -6.18
N LEU A 44 3.67 -3.87 -6.28
CA LEU A 44 4.05 -2.47 -6.51
C LEU A 44 4.91 -1.93 -5.35
N TRP A 45 4.57 -2.28 -4.11
CA TRP A 45 5.41 -1.96 -2.95
C TRP A 45 6.80 -2.61 -3.03
N GLY A 46 6.84 -3.88 -3.46
CA GLY A 46 8.08 -4.61 -3.74
C GLY A 46 8.94 -3.89 -4.77
N LEU A 47 8.36 -3.47 -5.90
CA LEU A 47 9.07 -2.69 -6.92
C LEU A 47 9.59 -1.37 -6.36
N ARG A 48 8.77 -0.64 -5.58
CA ARG A 48 9.15 0.63 -4.95
C ARG A 48 10.35 0.50 -4.01
N LYS A 49 10.48 -0.62 -3.29
CA LYS A 49 11.57 -0.86 -2.32
C LYS A 49 12.66 -1.80 -2.84
N ASN A 50 12.63 -2.17 -4.11
CA ASN A 50 13.51 -3.17 -4.73
C ASN A 50 13.53 -4.51 -3.94
N LYS A 51 12.35 -5.00 -3.58
CA LYS A 51 12.11 -6.27 -2.88
C LYS A 51 11.22 -7.16 -3.74
N THR A 52 11.83 -7.93 -4.64
CA THR A 52 11.14 -8.81 -5.59
C THR A 52 10.26 -9.88 -4.94
N ASN A 53 10.59 -10.29 -3.71
CA ASN A 53 9.85 -11.30 -2.94
C ASN A 53 8.73 -10.70 -2.05
N MET A 54 8.29 -9.45 -2.30
CA MET A 54 7.19 -8.84 -1.57
C MET A 54 5.84 -9.47 -1.98
N ASN A 55 4.98 -9.72 -1.00
CA ASN A 55 3.63 -10.27 -1.16
C ASN A 55 2.69 -9.68 -0.09
N TYR A 56 1.39 -9.96 -0.19
CA TYR A 56 0.42 -9.38 0.74
C TYR A 56 0.65 -9.81 2.20
N ASP A 57 1.07 -11.05 2.45
CA ASP A 57 1.35 -11.52 3.82
C ASP A 57 2.39 -10.65 4.52
N LYS A 58 3.48 -10.31 3.82
CA LYS A 58 4.55 -9.45 4.34
C LYS A 58 4.09 -8.00 4.46
N LEU A 59 3.37 -7.49 3.47
CA LEU A 59 2.84 -6.12 3.50
C LEU A 59 1.84 -5.94 4.64
N SER A 60 0.90 -6.88 4.82
CA SER A 60 -0.09 -6.85 5.89
C SER A 60 0.57 -6.93 7.26
N ARG A 61 1.68 -7.67 7.41
CA ARG A 61 2.47 -7.68 8.64
C ARG A 61 3.05 -6.31 8.98
N ALA A 62 3.50 -5.57 7.96
CA ALA A 62 3.97 -4.20 8.13
C ALA A 62 2.82 -3.24 8.48
N LEU A 63 1.64 -3.41 7.89
CA LEU A 63 0.44 -2.65 8.25
C LEU A 63 0.06 -2.82 9.72
N ARG A 64 0.11 -4.05 10.24
CA ARG A 64 -0.21 -4.33 11.65
C ARG A 64 0.70 -3.59 12.63
N TYR A 65 1.93 -3.24 12.25
CA TYR A 65 2.79 -2.41 13.11
C TYR A 65 2.31 -0.96 13.25
N TYR A 66 1.38 -0.48 12.43
CA TYR A 66 0.76 0.83 12.59
C TYR A 66 -0.39 0.84 13.61
N TYR A 67 -0.90 -0.32 14.04
CA TYR A 67 -2.00 -0.35 15.03
C TYR A 67 -1.55 0.04 16.43
N ASP A 68 -0.30 -0.30 16.77
CA ASP A 68 0.30 -0.03 18.07
C ASP A 68 1.02 1.34 18.11
N LYS A 69 0.91 2.14 17.05
CA LYS A 69 1.59 3.43 16.88
C LYS A 69 0.69 4.61 17.20
#